data_AF-A0A667ZVE3-F1
#
_entry.id   AF-A0A667ZVE3-F1
#
_cell.length_a   1.000
_cell.length_b   1.000
_cell.length_c   1.000
_cell.angle_alpha   90.00
_cell.angle_beta   90.00
_cell.angle_gamma   90.00
#
_symmetry.space_group_name_H-M   'P 1'
#
loop_
_entity.id
_entity.type
_entity.pdbx_description
1 polymer ?
#
loop_
_entity_poly.entity_id
_entity_poly.type
_entity_poly.pdbx_seq_one_letter_code
_entity_poly.pdbx_strand_id
1 'polypeptide(L)'
;MAYAQHPKKTGLPREVVKWLQNLDLSFYPKNVRRDFSNGYLVAEMFSRYHPEDFPMHSYDKGSSLSAKQWNWSQIERFLQRKKLHVMKEAIYGTIHCKPGAAELVVQEIYTILTNIKGFQGPKTDFTDQEYQEQLPMVARSTASKAIKNNLRITEIMAEPNISTNQTKAEAIIRRHLELKAAERAYNPGHFKGKSTMAQLAATSLLSSYQGDQCSGSSASVGTSSSEFHISYSFSTKTNTVDPLVLCAEMHRLVSADFDGN
;
A
#
# COMPACT_ATOMS: atom_id res chain seq x y z
N MET A 1 -24.09 -12.59 -17.34
CA MET A 1 -23.76 -12.76 -15.91
C MET A 1 -23.93 -11.41 -15.23
N ALA A 2 -24.97 -11.26 -14.41
CA ALA A 2 -25.24 -10.01 -13.71
C ALA A 2 -24.43 -9.98 -12.42
N TYR A 3 -23.42 -9.11 -12.34
CA TYR A 3 -22.74 -8.86 -11.08
C TYR A 3 -23.74 -8.17 -10.14
N ALA A 4 -24.04 -8.81 -9.01
CA ALA A 4 -24.83 -8.22 -7.95
C ALA A 4 -24.19 -6.88 -7.57
N GLN A 5 -24.89 -5.79 -7.85
CA GLN A 5 -24.46 -4.44 -7.46
C GLN A 5 -24.51 -4.41 -5.93
N HIS A 6 -23.35 -4.58 -5.28
CA HIS A 6 -23.25 -4.34 -3.85
C HIS A 6 -23.58 -2.86 -3.60
N PRO A 7 -24.56 -2.55 -2.73
CA PRO A 7 -24.85 -1.17 -2.39
C PRO A 7 -23.56 -0.55 -1.88
N LYS A 8 -23.17 0.60 -2.43
CA LYS A 8 -22.00 1.36 -2.01
C LYS A 8 -22.18 1.69 -0.53
N LYS A 9 -21.67 0.82 0.36
CA LYS A 9 -21.65 1.08 1.80
C LYS A 9 -20.85 2.38 1.95
N THR A 10 -21.42 3.35 2.65
CA THR A 10 -20.75 4.62 3.01
C THR A 10 -19.51 4.41 3.88
N GLY A 11 -19.16 3.15 4.21
CA GLY A 11 -18.10 2.75 5.13
C GLY A 11 -18.43 3.07 6.60
N LEU A 12 -19.39 3.96 6.85
CA LEU A 12 -19.80 4.40 8.18
C LEU A 12 -20.89 3.50 8.78
N PRO A 13 -20.81 3.21 10.09
CA PRO A 13 -21.89 2.56 10.83
C PRO A 13 -23.19 3.39 10.81
N ARG A 14 -24.34 2.70 10.86
CA ARG A 14 -25.67 3.34 10.81
C ARG A 14 -25.87 4.41 11.88
N GLU A 15 -25.39 4.17 13.10
CA GLU A 15 -25.58 5.12 14.20
C GLU A 15 -24.74 6.39 13.99
N VAL A 16 -23.54 6.27 13.41
CA VAL A 16 -22.71 7.42 13.02
C VAL A 16 -23.39 8.21 11.89
N VAL A 17 -23.99 7.52 10.92
CA VAL A 17 -24.74 8.17 9.83
C VAL A 17 -25.92 9.00 10.36
N LYS A 18 -26.74 8.43 11.26
CA LYS A 18 -27.84 9.18 11.87
C LYS A 18 -27.35 10.36 12.69
N TRP A 19 -26.27 10.16 13.45
CA TRP A 19 -25.69 11.24 14.22
C TRP A 19 -25.24 12.40 13.34
N LEU A 20 -24.56 12.13 12.22
CA LEU A 20 -24.20 13.15 11.23
C LEU A 20 -25.43 13.88 10.67
N GLN A 21 -26.54 13.18 10.44
CA GLN A 21 -27.79 13.79 9.99
C GLN A 21 -28.40 14.74 11.03
N ASN A 22 -28.22 14.44 12.31
CA ASN A 22 -28.77 15.24 13.41
C ASN A 22 -27.89 16.46 13.80
N LEU A 23 -26.68 16.59 13.26
CA LEU A 23 -25.78 17.72 13.54
C LEU A 23 -26.11 18.99 12.74
N ASP A 24 -27.10 18.94 11.85
CA ASP A 24 -27.49 20.03 10.95
C ASP A 24 -26.29 20.69 10.25
N LEU A 25 -25.39 19.88 9.70
CA LEU A 25 -24.21 20.38 8.98
C LEU A 25 -24.64 21.19 7.74
N SER A 26 -23.80 22.14 7.32
CA SER A 26 -24.02 22.99 6.15
C SER A 26 -24.34 22.19 4.88
N PHE A 27 -23.78 20.98 4.76
CA PHE A 27 -24.24 19.98 3.80
C PHE A 27 -23.97 18.57 4.31
N TYR A 28 -24.79 17.62 3.85
CA TYR A 28 -24.62 16.21 4.16
C TYR A 28 -23.56 15.56 3.24
N PRO A 29 -22.53 14.88 3.77
CA PRO A 29 -21.45 14.29 2.99
C PRO A 29 -21.97 13.13 2.13
N LYS A 30 -21.83 13.25 0.80
CA LYS A 30 -22.18 12.19 -0.16
C LYS A 30 -21.02 11.23 -0.41
N ASN A 31 -19.79 11.75 -0.31
CA ASN A 31 -18.56 10.99 -0.44
C ASN A 31 -17.68 11.29 0.78
N VAL A 32 -17.86 10.49 1.84
CA VAL A 32 -17.17 10.64 3.13
C VAL A 32 -15.68 10.92 2.93
N ARG A 33 -14.99 10.08 2.14
CA ARG A 33 -13.56 10.23 1.88
C ARG A 33 -13.17 11.58 1.28
N ARG A 34 -13.93 12.09 0.31
CA ARG A 34 -13.61 13.37 -0.34
C ARG A 34 -14.05 14.55 0.51
N ASP A 35 -15.28 14.49 1.02
CA ASP A 35 -15.94 15.62 1.65
C ASP A 35 -15.34 15.92 3.04
N PHE A 36 -14.85 14.90 3.76
CA PHE A 36 -14.10 15.10 5.01
C PHE A 36 -12.60 15.41 4.81
N SER A 37 -12.03 15.19 3.62
CA SER A 37 -10.58 15.36 3.40
C SER A 37 -10.08 16.78 3.70
N ASN A 38 -10.91 17.80 3.48
CA ASN A 38 -10.54 19.19 3.72
C ASN A 38 -10.51 19.57 5.22
N GLY A 39 -11.24 18.85 6.07
CA GLY A 39 -11.35 19.18 7.50
C GLY A 39 -12.43 20.21 7.85
N TYR A 40 -12.99 20.98 6.90
CA TYR A 40 -14.06 21.93 7.18
C TYR A 40 -15.29 21.28 7.84
N LEU A 41 -15.77 20.15 7.30
CA LEU A 41 -16.87 19.41 7.91
C LEU A 41 -16.52 18.90 9.31
N VAL A 42 -15.27 18.51 9.55
CA VAL A 42 -14.82 18.09 10.88
C VAL A 42 -14.84 19.26 11.85
N ALA A 43 -14.36 20.43 11.43
CA ALA A 43 -14.44 21.65 12.21
C ALA A 43 -15.90 22.01 12.54
N GLU A 44 -16.81 21.86 11.58
CA GLU A 44 -18.23 22.09 11.78
C GLU A 44 -18.85 21.11 12.77
N MET A 45 -18.47 19.83 12.72
CA MET A 45 -18.91 18.85 13.72
C MET A 45 -18.47 19.26 15.13
N PHE A 46 -17.22 19.69 15.30
CA PHE A 46 -16.74 20.16 16.61
C PHE A 46 -17.40 21.47 17.05
N SER A 47 -17.71 22.39 16.12
CA SER A 47 -18.34 23.67 16.46
C SER A 47 -19.75 23.52 17.04
N ARG A 48 -20.46 22.42 16.73
CA ARG A 48 -21.73 22.08 17.38
C ARG A 48 -21.60 21.82 18.88
N TYR A 49 -20.44 21.36 19.34
CA TYR A 49 -20.16 21.05 20.74
C TYR A 49 -19.28 22.11 21.42
N HIS A 50 -18.42 22.77 20.65
CA HIS A 50 -17.42 23.74 21.11
C HIS A 50 -17.37 24.95 20.18
N PRO A 51 -18.43 25.77 20.12
CA PRO A 51 -18.52 26.89 19.17
C PRO A 51 -17.41 27.93 19.35
N GLU A 52 -17.01 28.21 20.60
CA GLU A 52 -15.95 29.16 20.94
C GLU A 52 -14.56 28.71 20.46
N ASP A 53 -14.32 27.40 20.43
CA ASP A 53 -13.03 26.83 20.02
C ASP A 53 -12.93 26.68 18.48
N PHE A 54 -14.06 26.76 17.76
CA PHE A 54 -14.18 26.52 16.32
C PHE A 54 -14.89 27.67 15.59
N PRO A 55 -14.22 28.82 15.41
CA PRO A 55 -14.73 29.89 14.56
C PRO A 55 -14.75 29.46 13.09
N MET A 56 -15.93 29.19 12.52
CA MET A 56 -16.08 28.67 11.15
C MET A 56 -15.52 29.58 10.04
N HIS A 57 -15.37 30.87 10.30
CA HIS A 57 -14.78 31.82 9.35
C HIS A 57 -13.25 31.63 9.19
N SER A 58 -12.60 30.94 10.13
CA SER A 58 -11.16 30.66 10.09
C SER A 58 -10.81 29.42 9.26
N TYR A 59 -11.81 28.66 8.78
CA TYR A 59 -11.65 27.43 8.02
C TYR A 59 -11.98 27.63 6.55
N ASP A 60 -11.09 27.17 5.68
CA ASP A 60 -11.24 27.31 4.22
C ASP A 60 -12.02 26.13 3.63
N LYS A 61 -12.96 26.41 2.71
CA LYS A 61 -13.72 25.41 1.94
C LYS A 61 -12.97 24.95 0.68
N GLY A 62 -11.82 25.54 0.38
CA GLY A 62 -10.99 25.26 -0.80
C GLY A 62 -10.45 23.82 -0.85
N SER A 63 -10.27 23.29 -2.05
CA SER A 63 -9.83 21.89 -2.24
C SER A 63 -8.30 21.70 -2.31
N SER A 64 -7.52 22.78 -2.23
CA SER A 64 -6.05 22.73 -2.34
C SER A 64 -5.42 22.00 -1.16
N LEU A 65 -4.30 21.31 -1.39
CA LEU A 65 -3.61 20.55 -0.34
C LEU A 65 -3.20 21.44 0.84
N SER A 66 -2.73 22.66 0.56
CA SER A 66 -2.37 23.64 1.60
C SER A 66 -3.55 24.04 2.47
N ALA A 67 -4.74 24.29 1.88
CA ALA A 67 -5.95 24.58 2.64
C ALA A 67 -6.36 23.41 3.55
N LYS A 68 -6.27 22.17 3.05
CA LYS A 68 -6.53 20.98 3.87
C LYS A 68 -5.55 20.89 5.04
N GLN A 69 -4.25 20.99 4.79
CA GLN A 69 -3.21 20.93 5.82
C GLN A 69 -3.40 22.03 6.87
N TRP A 70 -3.73 23.24 6.43
CA TRP A 70 -4.01 24.36 7.33
C TRP A 70 -5.20 24.06 8.24
N ASN A 71 -6.35 23.68 7.68
CA ASN A 71 -7.55 23.34 8.45
C ASN A 71 -7.29 22.21 9.45
N TRP A 72 -6.65 21.12 9.02
CA TRP A 72 -6.31 20.01 9.91
C TRP A 72 -5.32 20.39 11.01
N SER A 73 -4.36 21.28 10.73
CA SER A 73 -3.46 21.79 11.77
C SER A 73 -4.18 22.53 12.89
N GLN A 74 -5.27 23.26 12.56
CA GLN A 74 -6.09 23.93 13.58
C GLN A 74 -6.86 22.92 14.43
N ILE A 75 -7.45 21.91 13.77
CA ILE A 75 -8.17 20.81 14.45
C ILE A 75 -7.22 20.05 15.38
N GLU A 76 -6.02 19.68 14.91
CA GLU A 76 -5.03 18.97 15.72
C GLU A 76 -4.58 19.76 16.95
N ARG A 77 -4.39 21.08 16.83
CA ARG A 77 -4.09 21.94 17.98
C ARG A 77 -5.20 21.91 19.03
N PHE A 78 -6.46 21.91 18.60
CA PHE A 78 -7.60 21.76 19.51
C PHE A 78 -7.60 20.39 20.18
N LEU A 79 -7.43 19.31 19.41
CA LEU A 79 -7.39 17.94 19.93
C LEU A 79 -6.29 17.78 21.00
N GLN A 80 -5.09 18.31 20.72
CA GLN A 80 -3.98 18.32 21.68
C GLN A 80 -4.32 19.12 22.95
N ARG A 81 -4.90 20.32 22.81
CA ARG A 81 -5.28 21.18 23.94
C ARG A 81 -6.31 20.51 24.86
N LYS A 82 -7.30 19.82 24.28
CA LYS A 82 -8.35 19.09 25.03
C LYS A 82 -7.92 17.68 25.43
N LYS A 83 -6.70 17.25 25.10
CA LYS A 83 -6.18 15.87 25.32
C LYS A 83 -7.07 14.79 24.69
N LEU A 84 -7.68 15.10 23.56
CA LEU A 84 -8.47 14.18 22.76
C LEU A 84 -7.56 13.43 21.80
N HIS A 85 -7.77 12.13 21.65
CA HIS A 85 -6.94 11.28 20.82
C HIS A 85 -7.69 10.84 19.57
N VAL A 86 -7.18 11.26 18.42
CA VAL A 86 -7.56 10.80 17.08
C VAL A 86 -6.28 10.29 16.43
N MET A 87 -6.34 9.14 15.75
CA MET A 87 -5.15 8.52 15.17
C MET A 87 -4.53 9.41 14.10
N LYS A 88 -3.25 9.77 14.27
CA LYS A 88 -2.55 10.71 13.37
C LYS A 88 -2.46 10.18 11.95
N GLU A 89 -2.27 8.87 11.81
CA GLU A 89 -2.23 8.17 10.53
C GLU A 89 -3.60 8.26 9.82
N ALA A 90 -4.70 8.26 10.58
CA ALA A 90 -6.04 8.41 10.03
C ALA A 90 -6.29 9.85 9.56
N ILE A 91 -5.84 10.86 10.32
CA ILE A 91 -5.88 12.27 9.90
C ILE A 91 -5.07 12.46 8.62
N TYR A 92 -3.83 11.99 8.60
CA TYR A 92 -2.95 12.06 7.43
C TYR A 92 -3.59 11.37 6.22
N GLY A 93 -4.07 10.14 6.40
CA GLY A 93 -4.79 9.41 5.35
C GLY A 93 -6.04 10.14 4.86
N THR A 94 -6.76 10.84 5.75
CA THR A 94 -7.96 11.62 5.41
C THR A 94 -7.63 12.81 4.52
N ILE A 95 -6.59 13.59 4.86
CA ILE A 95 -6.08 14.70 4.04
C ILE A 95 -5.81 14.23 2.60
N HIS A 96 -5.22 13.04 2.48
CA HIS A 96 -4.80 12.43 1.21
C HIS A 96 -5.86 11.54 0.55
N CYS A 97 -7.09 11.51 1.05
CA CYS A 97 -8.17 10.69 0.52
C CYS A 97 -7.80 9.18 0.41
N LYS A 98 -7.12 8.64 1.42
CA LYS A 98 -6.90 7.20 1.58
C LYS A 98 -8.22 6.50 1.90
N PRO A 99 -8.47 5.30 1.36
CA PRO A 99 -9.66 4.54 1.69
C PRO A 99 -9.69 4.17 3.18
N GLY A 100 -10.84 4.33 3.84
CA GLY A 100 -11.03 3.96 5.26
C GLY A 100 -10.56 5.00 6.27
N ALA A 101 -9.70 5.94 5.87
CA ALA A 101 -9.13 6.95 6.78
C ALA A 101 -10.19 7.93 7.29
N ALA A 102 -10.97 8.53 6.37
CA ALA A 102 -12.00 9.49 6.74
C ALA A 102 -13.10 8.82 7.59
N GLU A 103 -13.47 7.59 7.22
CA GLU A 103 -14.45 6.80 7.93
C GLU A 103 -14.02 6.52 9.38
N LEU A 104 -12.73 6.21 9.60
CA LEU A 104 -12.17 6.01 10.93
C LEU A 104 -12.14 7.30 11.74
N VAL A 105 -11.68 8.41 11.15
CA VAL A 105 -11.65 9.71 11.84
C VAL A 105 -13.07 10.13 12.28
N VAL A 106 -14.07 9.98 11.42
CA VAL A 106 -15.47 10.29 11.76
C VAL A 106 -15.98 9.41 12.91
N GLN A 107 -15.61 8.13 12.95
CA GLN A 107 -15.97 7.21 14.04
C GLN A 107 -15.28 7.58 15.37
N GLU A 108 -14.01 7.98 15.33
CA GLU A 108 -13.28 8.46 16.50
C GLU A 108 -13.90 9.76 17.04
N ILE A 109 -14.21 10.71 16.15
CA ILE A 109 -14.88 11.97 16.53
C ILE A 109 -16.27 11.70 17.13
N TYR A 110 -17.04 10.78 16.53
CA TYR A 110 -18.33 10.35 17.10
C TYR A 110 -18.17 9.84 18.53
N THR A 111 -17.20 8.96 18.75
CA THR A 111 -16.90 8.39 20.09
C THR A 111 -16.51 9.49 21.08
N ILE A 112 -15.67 10.43 20.64
CA ILE A 112 -15.21 11.56 21.45
C ILE A 112 -16.38 12.47 21.86
N LEU A 113 -17.24 12.85 20.90
CA LEU A 113 -18.26 13.87 21.12
C LEU A 113 -19.52 13.32 21.80
N THR A 114 -19.82 12.02 21.62
CA THR A 114 -21.00 11.38 22.23
C THR A 114 -20.69 10.59 23.49
N ASN A 115 -19.41 10.35 23.79
CA ASN A 115 -18.93 9.45 24.84
C ASN A 115 -19.49 8.02 24.75
N ILE A 116 -20.00 7.64 23.57
CA ILE A 116 -20.46 6.29 23.29
C ILE A 116 -19.27 5.51 22.78
N LYS A 117 -18.76 4.59 23.60
CA LYS A 117 -17.72 3.65 23.18
C LYS A 117 -18.30 2.74 22.09
N GLY A 118 -17.77 2.84 20.88
CA GLY A 118 -18.19 1.97 19.79
C GLY A 118 -17.24 2.12 18.63
N PHE A 119 -16.92 1.00 17.99
CA PHE A 119 -16.04 0.88 16.82
C PHE A 119 -14.54 0.73 17.17
N GLN A 120 -14.21 -0.42 17.78
CA GLN A 120 -12.87 -1.02 17.63
C GLN A 120 -12.85 -1.72 16.26
N GLY A 121 -12.63 -0.96 15.18
CA GLY A 121 -12.36 -1.54 13.88
C GLY A 121 -11.01 -2.28 13.88
N PRO A 122 -10.77 -3.19 12.92
CA PRO A 122 -9.43 -3.71 12.69
C PRO A 122 -8.44 -2.56 12.55
N LYS A 123 -7.22 -2.70 13.07
CA LYS A 123 -6.15 -1.71 12.81
C LYS A 123 -5.92 -1.64 11.31
N THR A 124 -6.34 -0.55 10.68
CA THR A 124 -6.15 -0.33 9.25
C THR A 124 -4.84 0.39 9.01
N ASP A 125 -3.98 -0.16 8.17
CA ASP A 125 -2.72 0.48 7.73
C ASP A 125 -2.93 1.46 6.57
N PHE A 126 -4.18 1.67 6.14
CA PHE A 126 -4.59 2.46 4.97
C PHE A 126 -3.91 2.05 3.65
N THR A 127 -3.41 0.81 3.61
CA THR A 127 -2.88 0.18 2.40
C THR A 127 -3.92 -0.80 1.83
N ASP A 128 -3.68 -1.28 0.62
CA ASP A 128 -4.50 -2.34 0.02
C ASP A 128 -4.10 -3.76 0.48
N GLN A 129 -3.30 -3.88 1.55
CA GLN A 129 -2.76 -5.15 2.08
C GLN A 129 -3.82 -6.24 2.22
N GLU A 130 -4.78 -6.00 3.10
CA GLU A 130 -5.79 -6.98 3.48
C GLU A 130 -6.57 -7.45 2.24
N TYR A 131 -6.85 -6.52 1.33
CA TYR A 131 -7.51 -6.83 0.07
C TYR A 131 -6.63 -7.71 -0.83
N GLN A 132 -5.35 -7.40 -1.00
CA GLN A 132 -4.43 -8.19 -1.83
C GLN A 132 -4.21 -9.61 -1.28
N GLU A 133 -4.19 -9.77 0.05
CA GLU A 133 -4.02 -11.07 0.70
C GLU A 133 -5.20 -12.01 0.43
N GLN A 134 -6.43 -11.47 0.39
CA GLN A 134 -7.65 -12.22 0.09
C GLN A 134 -7.79 -12.60 -1.39
N LEU A 135 -7.06 -11.93 -2.29
CA LEU A 135 -7.14 -12.19 -3.72
C LEU A 135 -6.35 -13.45 -4.13
N PRO A 136 -6.87 -14.23 -5.09
CA PRO A 136 -6.09 -15.28 -5.73
C PRO A 136 -4.92 -14.69 -6.50
N MET A 137 -3.84 -15.47 -6.62
CA MET A 137 -2.56 -15.07 -7.23
C MET A 137 -2.70 -14.32 -8.56
N VAL A 138 -3.53 -14.82 -9.48
CA VAL A 138 -3.70 -14.24 -10.83
C VAL A 138 -4.42 -12.89 -10.81
N ALA A 139 -5.18 -12.59 -9.76
CA ALA A 139 -5.95 -11.35 -9.62
C ALA A 139 -5.23 -10.26 -8.81
N ARG A 140 -4.08 -10.57 -8.22
CA ARG A 140 -3.30 -9.61 -7.41
C ARG A 140 -2.75 -8.48 -8.29
N SER A 141 -2.59 -7.31 -7.67
CA SER A 141 -2.11 -6.11 -8.34
C SER A 141 -0.70 -6.27 -8.92
N THR A 142 -0.41 -5.56 -10.01
CA THR A 142 0.97 -5.38 -10.50
C THR A 142 1.72 -4.37 -9.63
N ALA A 143 3.07 -4.34 -9.71
CA ALA A 143 3.89 -3.38 -8.95
C ALA A 143 3.44 -1.92 -9.16
N SER A 144 3.24 -1.49 -10.41
CA SER A 144 2.78 -0.12 -10.72
C SER A 144 1.38 0.15 -10.13
N LYS A 145 0.50 -0.85 -10.11
CA LYS A 145 -0.83 -0.72 -9.49
C LYS A 145 -0.75 -0.66 -7.97
N ALA A 146 0.16 -1.41 -7.35
CA ALA A 146 0.42 -1.35 -5.91
C ALA A 146 0.91 0.04 -5.49
N ILE A 147 1.80 0.68 -6.26
CA ILE A 147 2.22 2.06 -6.02
C ILE A 147 1.02 3.01 -6.09
N LYS A 148 0.22 2.95 -7.17
CA LYS A 148 -0.95 3.83 -7.35
C LYS A 148 -2.03 3.67 -6.26
N ASN A 149 -2.17 2.46 -5.72
CA ASN A 149 -3.14 2.17 -4.67
C ASN A 149 -2.65 2.68 -3.30
N ASN A 150 -1.34 2.61 -3.03
CA ASN A 150 -0.76 2.84 -1.70
C ASN A 150 -0.03 4.16 -1.53
N LEU A 151 0.31 4.89 -2.60
CA LEU A 151 0.95 6.19 -2.56
C LEU A 151 0.20 7.19 -3.44
N ARG A 152 -0.41 8.20 -2.82
CA ARG A 152 -1.15 9.26 -3.48
C ARG A 152 -0.21 10.36 -3.93
N ILE A 153 -0.54 10.97 -5.06
CA ILE A 153 0.17 12.15 -5.58
C ILE A 153 0.23 13.26 -4.52
N THR A 154 -0.86 13.48 -3.78
CA THR A 154 -0.88 14.50 -2.71
C THR A 154 0.06 14.19 -1.54
N GLU A 155 0.37 12.91 -1.26
CA GLU A 155 1.38 12.56 -0.25
C GLU A 155 2.79 12.91 -0.72
N ILE A 156 3.06 12.72 -2.02
CA ILE A 156 4.32 13.10 -2.65
C ILE A 156 4.45 14.63 -2.63
N MET A 157 3.38 15.36 -2.97
CA MET A 157 3.37 16.83 -2.93
C MET A 157 3.52 17.42 -1.52
N ALA A 158 3.01 16.71 -0.49
CA ALA A 158 3.13 17.16 0.90
C ALA A 158 4.54 17.02 1.46
N GLU A 159 5.33 16.08 0.91
CA GLU A 159 6.70 15.81 1.34
C GLU A 159 7.69 16.35 0.29
N PRO A 160 8.32 17.51 0.51
CA PRO A 160 9.21 18.10 -0.49
C PRO A 160 10.50 17.29 -0.69
N ASN A 161 10.86 16.42 0.26
CA ASN A 161 12.05 15.59 0.16
C ASN A 161 11.83 14.39 -0.78
N ILE A 162 12.52 14.42 -1.92
CA ILE A 162 12.48 13.38 -2.95
C ILE A 162 12.94 12.03 -2.41
N SER A 163 13.99 12.00 -1.57
CA SER A 163 14.54 10.75 -1.00
C SER A 163 13.51 10.03 -0.13
N THR A 164 12.77 10.78 0.70
CA THR A 164 11.69 10.21 1.52
C THR A 164 10.58 9.57 0.66
N ASN A 165 10.20 10.25 -0.44
CA ASN A 165 9.19 9.73 -1.36
C ASN A 165 9.69 8.50 -2.13
N GLN A 166 10.97 8.47 -2.51
CA GLN A 166 11.61 7.28 -3.09
C GLN A 166 11.58 6.11 -2.12
N THR A 167 11.98 6.31 -0.85
CA THR A 167 11.94 5.25 0.16
C THR A 167 10.53 4.68 0.36
N LYS A 168 9.48 5.53 0.34
CA LYS A 168 8.08 5.07 0.39
C LYS A 168 7.73 4.18 -0.81
N ALA A 169 8.10 4.60 -2.03
CA ALA A 169 7.84 3.82 -3.24
C ALA A 169 8.61 2.48 -3.23
N GLU A 170 9.88 2.49 -2.84
CA GLU A 170 10.71 1.30 -2.71
C GLU A 170 10.15 0.30 -1.69
N ALA A 171 9.63 0.78 -0.55
CA ALA A 171 8.99 -0.08 0.44
C ALA A 171 7.76 -0.81 -0.14
N ILE A 172 6.96 -0.12 -0.96
CA ILE A 172 5.80 -0.72 -1.64
C ILE A 172 6.25 -1.78 -2.66
N ILE A 173 7.27 -1.47 -3.47
CA ILE A 173 7.81 -2.41 -4.47
C ILE A 173 8.39 -3.64 -3.79
N ARG A 174 9.22 -3.45 -2.76
CA ARG A 174 9.85 -4.53 -2.02
C ARG A 174 8.81 -5.49 -1.46
N ARG A 175 7.78 -4.96 -0.81
CA ARG A 175 6.66 -5.74 -0.29
C ARG A 175 5.92 -6.51 -1.39
N HIS A 176 5.69 -5.89 -2.55
CA HIS A 176 5.08 -6.57 -3.71
C HIS A 176 5.94 -7.76 -4.21
N LEU A 177 7.26 -7.59 -4.25
CA LEU A 177 8.19 -8.65 -4.67
C LEU A 177 8.23 -9.80 -3.66
N GLU A 178 8.22 -9.50 -2.36
CA GLU A 178 8.16 -10.49 -1.28
C GLU A 178 6.89 -11.36 -1.39
N LEU A 179 5.73 -10.74 -1.63
CA LEU A 179 4.47 -11.48 -1.86
C LEU A 179 4.57 -12.42 -3.07
N LYS A 180 5.09 -11.95 -4.20
CA LYS A 180 5.31 -12.79 -5.38
C LYS A 180 6.32 -13.92 -5.13
N ALA A 181 7.36 -13.69 -4.33
CA ALA A 181 8.32 -14.73 -3.98
C ALA A 181 7.65 -15.83 -3.14
N ALA A 182 6.86 -15.44 -2.13
CA ALA A 182 6.10 -16.37 -1.30
C ALA A 182 5.09 -17.20 -2.11
N GLU A 183 4.38 -16.56 -3.05
CA GLU A 183 3.45 -17.23 -3.98
C GLU A 183 4.14 -18.31 -4.82
N ARG A 184 5.33 -18.03 -5.35
CA ARG A 184 6.14 -18.99 -6.13
C ARG A 184 6.61 -20.16 -5.27
N ALA A 185 7.01 -19.87 -4.04
CA ALA A 185 7.44 -20.90 -3.09
C ALA A 185 6.29 -21.84 -2.71
N TYR A 186 5.06 -21.32 -2.56
CA TYR A 186 3.88 -22.13 -2.24
C TYR A 186 3.32 -22.90 -3.45
N ASN A 187 3.50 -22.42 -4.68
CA ASN A 187 2.96 -23.04 -5.91
C ASN A 187 4.03 -23.34 -6.97
N PRO A 188 5.06 -24.16 -6.67
CA PRO A 188 6.17 -24.37 -7.60
C PRO A 188 5.74 -24.98 -8.94
N GLY A 189 4.67 -25.77 -8.97
CA GLY A 189 4.13 -26.39 -10.20
C GLY A 189 3.56 -25.38 -11.21
N HIS A 190 3.09 -24.22 -10.76
CA HIS A 190 2.52 -23.18 -11.62
C HIS A 190 3.60 -22.31 -12.30
N PHE A 191 4.78 -22.22 -11.67
CA PHE A 191 5.88 -21.37 -12.13
C PHE A 191 7.05 -22.14 -12.75
N LYS A 192 6.90 -23.45 -12.96
CA LYS A 192 7.78 -24.20 -13.86
C LYS A 192 7.56 -23.67 -15.28
N GLY A 193 8.30 -22.63 -15.63
CA GLY A 193 8.44 -22.20 -17.01
C GLY A 193 8.86 -23.40 -17.84
N LYS A 194 8.23 -23.58 -19.00
CA LYS A 194 8.79 -24.48 -20.02
C LYS A 194 10.24 -24.04 -20.21
N SER A 195 11.19 -24.92 -19.93
CA SER A 195 12.61 -24.64 -20.12
C SER A 195 12.82 -24.02 -21.49
N THR A 196 13.45 -22.85 -21.55
CA THR A 196 13.68 -22.12 -22.79
C THR A 196 14.44 -23.05 -23.75
N MET A 197 14.17 -23.00 -25.06
CA MET A 197 14.88 -23.83 -26.05
C MET A 197 16.41 -23.79 -25.89
N ALA A 198 16.95 -22.64 -25.48
CA ALA A 198 18.36 -22.45 -25.14
C ALA A 198 18.85 -23.32 -23.95
N GLN A 199 18.03 -23.48 -22.90
CA GLN A 199 18.34 -24.36 -21.76
C GLN A 199 18.25 -25.83 -22.14
N LEU A 200 17.25 -26.21 -22.95
CA LEU A 200 17.12 -27.58 -23.46
C LEU A 200 18.26 -27.97 -24.40
N ALA A 201 18.70 -27.04 -25.26
CA ALA A 201 19.85 -27.23 -26.14
C ALA A 201 21.17 -27.40 -25.36
N ALA A 202 21.37 -26.63 -24.28
CA ALA A 202 22.55 -26.76 -23.42
C ALA A 202 22.60 -28.11 -22.68
N THR A 203 21.46 -28.63 -22.20
CA THR A 203 21.39 -29.98 -21.60
C THR A 203 21.56 -31.10 -22.64
N SER A 204 21.10 -30.89 -23.88
CA SER A 204 21.32 -31.83 -24.98
C SER A 204 22.81 -31.95 -25.34
N LEU A 205 23.54 -30.83 -25.36
CA LEU A 205 24.98 -30.80 -25.61
C LEU A 205 25.80 -31.42 -24.46
N LEU A 206 25.34 -31.34 -23.21
CA LEU A 206 25.99 -32.06 -22.10
C LEU A 206 25.75 -33.57 -22.17
N SER A 207 24.58 -34.00 -22.66
CA SER A 207 24.24 -35.42 -22.82
C SER A 207 24.98 -36.09 -23.98
N SER A 208 25.52 -35.34 -24.94
CA SER A 208 26.28 -35.87 -26.08
C SER A 208 27.76 -36.13 -25.78
N TYR A 209 28.25 -35.86 -24.56
CA TYR A 209 29.65 -36.12 -24.16
C TYR A 209 29.83 -37.39 -23.32
N GLN A 210 28.82 -38.25 -23.22
CA GLN A 210 28.93 -39.50 -22.47
C GLN A 210 28.39 -40.67 -23.29
N GLY A 211 29.15 -41.01 -24.31
CA GLY A 211 28.93 -42.21 -25.11
C GLY A 211 29.93 -42.28 -26.24
N ASP A 212 31.17 -42.70 -25.95
CA ASP A 212 31.67 -43.92 -26.59
C ASP A 212 32.98 -44.47 -25.98
N GLN A 213 33.02 -45.80 -25.95
CA GLN A 213 34.17 -46.71 -25.78
C GLN A 213 34.59 -47.20 -24.38
N CYS A 214 34.04 -48.37 -24.02
CA CYS A 214 34.73 -49.41 -23.26
C CYS A 214 35.77 -50.13 -24.13
N SER A 215 36.99 -50.37 -23.62
CA SER A 215 37.57 -51.72 -23.43
C SER A 215 39.08 -51.69 -23.09
N GLY A 216 39.52 -52.57 -22.16
CA GLY A 216 40.91 -53.05 -22.07
C GLY A 216 41.65 -52.81 -20.76
N SER A 217 41.76 -53.85 -19.94
CA SER A 217 42.40 -53.94 -18.61
C SER A 217 43.92 -53.66 -18.56
N SER A 218 44.43 -53.14 -17.44
CA SER A 218 45.41 -53.86 -16.57
C SER A 218 45.86 -53.04 -15.33
N ALA A 219 46.12 -53.80 -14.27
CA ALA A 219 46.46 -53.50 -12.87
C ALA A 219 47.30 -52.25 -12.51
N SER A 220 47.01 -51.61 -11.36
CA SER A 220 47.77 -51.84 -10.10
C SER A 220 47.31 -50.95 -8.93
N VAL A 221 47.44 -51.57 -7.75
CA VAL A 221 47.31 -51.18 -6.34
C VAL A 221 47.62 -49.71 -5.97
N GLY A 222 46.85 -49.14 -5.02
CA GLY A 222 47.30 -47.98 -4.22
C GLY A 222 46.23 -47.16 -3.47
N THR A 223 45.78 -47.69 -2.33
CA THR A 223 45.48 -47.04 -1.03
C THR A 223 44.84 -45.62 -0.93
N SER A 224 43.81 -45.58 -0.06
CA SER A 224 43.44 -44.51 0.90
C SER A 224 42.52 -43.36 0.45
N SER A 225 41.33 -43.41 1.04
CA SER A 225 40.38 -42.31 1.20
C SER A 225 40.91 -41.24 2.17
N SER A 226 40.77 -39.96 1.83
CA SER A 226 40.51 -38.90 2.82
C SER A 226 39.89 -37.68 2.12
N GLU A 227 38.80 -37.23 2.73
CA GLU A 227 37.83 -36.22 2.34
C GLU A 227 38.41 -34.89 1.86
N PHE A 228 37.85 -34.34 0.78
CA PHE A 228 37.82 -32.89 0.56
C PHE A 228 36.38 -32.38 0.60
N HIS A 229 36.10 -31.69 1.69
CA HIS A 229 34.93 -30.88 1.94
C HIS A 229 34.79 -29.82 0.83
N ILE A 230 33.79 -29.94 -0.05
CA ILE A 230 33.39 -28.83 -0.94
C ILE A 230 32.15 -28.19 -0.34
N SER A 231 32.37 -27.01 0.21
CA SER A 231 31.35 -26.07 0.67
C SER A 231 30.38 -25.74 -0.45
N TYR A 232 29.10 -26.04 -0.25
CA TYR A 232 28.02 -25.48 -1.06
C TYR A 232 27.91 -23.98 -0.76
N SER A 233 28.50 -23.15 -1.62
CA SER A 233 28.19 -21.72 -1.65
C SER A 233 26.81 -21.54 -2.30
N PHE A 234 25.79 -21.42 -1.46
CA PHE A 234 24.48 -20.97 -1.91
C PHE A 234 24.61 -19.50 -2.32
N SER A 235 24.75 -19.25 -3.62
CA SER A 235 24.73 -17.90 -4.18
C SER A 235 23.32 -17.34 -4.03
N THR A 236 23.07 -16.65 -2.91
CA THR A 236 21.96 -15.72 -2.80
C THR A 236 22.23 -14.56 -3.74
N LYS A 237 21.89 -14.71 -5.02
CA LYS A 237 21.66 -13.55 -5.88
C LYS A 237 20.45 -12.83 -5.29
N THR A 238 20.73 -11.81 -4.49
CA THR A 238 19.78 -10.74 -4.23
C THR A 238 19.27 -10.29 -5.59
N ASN A 239 17.96 -10.44 -5.82
CA ASN A 239 17.29 -9.79 -6.94
C ASN A 239 17.29 -8.28 -6.65
N THR A 240 18.44 -7.65 -6.81
CA THR A 240 18.54 -6.21 -6.98
C THR A 240 17.90 -5.92 -8.33
N VAL A 241 16.70 -5.35 -8.29
CA VAL A 241 16.08 -4.76 -9.48
C VAL A 241 17.05 -3.73 -10.01
N ASP A 242 17.37 -3.83 -11.30
CA ASP A 242 18.28 -2.92 -11.99
C ASP A 242 17.85 -1.45 -11.71
N PRO A 243 18.71 -0.62 -11.10
CA PRO A 243 18.42 0.78 -10.82
C PRO A 243 17.94 1.55 -12.06
N LEU A 244 18.34 1.12 -13.27
CA LEU A 244 17.91 1.73 -14.53
C LEU A 244 16.45 1.44 -14.85
N VAL A 245 15.93 0.27 -14.48
CA VAL A 245 14.50 -0.08 -14.63
C VAL A 245 13.65 0.71 -13.64
N LEU A 246 14.17 0.91 -12.42
CA LEU A 246 13.55 1.74 -11.38
C LEU A 246 13.48 3.22 -11.81
N CYS A 247 14.59 3.73 -12.36
CA CYS A 247 14.69 5.10 -12.85
C CYS A 247 13.80 5.33 -14.07
N ALA A 248 13.74 4.37 -15.00
CA ALA A 248 12.89 4.46 -16.19
C ALA A 248 11.39 4.48 -15.85
N GLU A 249 10.93 3.68 -14.89
CA GLU A 249 9.52 3.65 -14.49
C GLU A 249 9.15 4.92 -13.67
N MET A 250 10.07 5.43 -12.85
CA MET A 250 9.90 6.73 -12.17
C MET A 250 9.83 7.88 -13.16
N HIS A 251 10.72 7.92 -14.16
CA HIS A 251 10.72 8.97 -15.19
C HIS A 251 9.45 8.92 -16.06
N ARG A 252 8.96 7.71 -16.37
CA ARG A 252 7.71 7.51 -17.13
C ARG A 252 6.48 8.02 -16.38
N LEU A 253 6.46 7.94 -15.06
CA LEU A 253 5.39 8.46 -14.23
C LEU A 253 5.45 9.99 -14.08
N VAL A 254 6.64 10.58 -14.05
CA VAL A 254 6.83 12.04 -14.00
C VAL A 254 6.54 12.70 -15.35
N SER A 255 6.90 12.05 -16.46
CA SER A 255 6.66 12.59 -17.82
C SER A 255 5.21 12.47 -18.28
N ALA A 256 4.45 11.47 -17.82
CA ALA A 256 3.06 11.29 -18.23
C ALA A 256 2.08 12.36 -17.71
N ASP A 257 2.50 13.16 -16.70
CA ASP A 257 1.70 14.25 -16.15
C ASP A 257 1.98 15.62 -16.84
N PHE A 258 2.96 15.72 -17.75
CA PHE A 258 3.29 16.99 -18.43
C PHE A 258 2.64 17.15 -19.82
N ASP A 259 2.17 16.06 -20.44
CA ASP A 259 1.53 16.09 -21.77
C ASP A 259 -0.02 16.08 -21.71
N GLY A 260 -0.58 16.32 -20.52
CA GLY A 260 -2.01 16.15 -20.24
C GLY A 260 -2.71 17.34 -19.60
N ASN A 261 -2.29 18.58 -19.89
CA ASN A 261 -3.03 19.79 -19.52
C ASN A 261 -2.92 20.89 -20.59
#